data_AF-U2DCL7-F1
#
_entry.id   AF-U2DCL7-F1
#
_cell.length_a   1.000
_cell.length_b   1.000
_cell.length_c   1.000
_cell.angle_alpha   90.00
_cell.angle_beta   90.00
_cell.angle_gamma   90.00
#
_symmetry.space_group_name_H-M   'P 1'
#
loop_
_entity.id
_entity.type
_entity.pdbx_description
1 polymer ?
#
loop_
_entity_poly.entity_id
_entity_poly.type
_entity_poly.pdbx_seq_one_letter_code
_entity_poly.pdbx_strand_id
1 'polypeptide(L)'
;MKFAILKDILKCTKIALFISVGISILFTFIYYIFYNNGSSSLLYFIKNNLYYIGCFGLLISSGFFIQKNATRPLKYQDSWNKMFSKLNLGMVVMFVSLFICLCGIVIQLSLEAAII
;
A
#
# COMPACT_ATOMS: atom_id res chain seq x y z
N MET A 1 -7.74 8.15 -23.91
CA MET A 1 -8.36 7.84 -22.60
C MET A 1 -7.61 6.75 -21.81
N LYS A 2 -7.33 5.57 -22.38
CA LYS A 2 -6.65 4.45 -21.70
C LYS A 2 -5.26 4.80 -21.12
N PHE A 3 -4.46 5.59 -21.86
CA PHE A 3 -3.11 5.99 -21.43
C PHE A 3 -3.07 6.82 -20.13
N ALA A 4 -4.09 7.63 -19.86
CA ALA A 4 -4.13 8.50 -18.68
C ALA A 4 -4.33 7.67 -17.39
N ILE A 5 -5.24 6.69 -17.44
CA ILE A 5 -5.50 5.77 -16.32
C ILE A 5 -4.27 4.89 -16.06
N LEU A 6 -3.64 4.37 -17.10
CA LEU A 6 -2.41 3.57 -16.96
C LEU A 6 -1.30 4.37 -16.26
N LYS A 7 -1.12 5.65 -16.64
CA LYS A 7 -0.15 6.55 -16.02
C LYS A 7 -0.44 6.77 -14.53
N ASP A 8 -1.72 6.93 -14.17
CA ASP A 8 -2.14 7.12 -12.79
C ASP A 8 -1.94 5.84 -11.96
N ILE A 9 -2.20 4.66 -12.52
CA ILE A 9 -1.93 3.37 -11.86
C ILE A 9 -0.43 3.19 -11.61
N LEU A 10 0.43 3.47 -12.61
CA LEU A 10 1.89 3.40 -12.45
C LEU A 10 2.41 4.34 -11.35
N LYS A 11 1.80 5.53 -11.21
CA LYS A 11 2.10 6.44 -10.10
C LYS A 11 1.70 5.82 -8.75
N CYS A 12 0.52 5.20 -8.67
CA CYS A 12 0.09 4.48 -7.47
C CYS A 12 1.08 3.37 -7.10
N THR A 13 1.59 2.63 -8.07
CA THR A 13 2.62 1.60 -7.85
C THR A 13 3.90 2.19 -7.26
N LYS A 14 4.39 3.32 -7.80
CA LYS A 14 5.58 4.00 -7.25
C LYS A 14 5.37 4.47 -5.81
N ILE A 15 4.20 5.05 -5.53
CA ILE A 15 3.84 5.49 -4.18
C ILE A 15 3.77 4.29 -3.22
N ALA A 16 3.13 3.20 -3.64
CA ALA A 16 3.02 1.98 -2.84
C ALA A 16 4.38 1.34 -2.54
N LEU A 17 5.31 1.33 -3.50
CA LEU A 17 6.67 0.86 -3.28
C LEU A 17 7.40 1.71 -2.24
N PHE A 18 7.31 3.04 -2.35
CA PHE A 18 7.93 3.95 -1.38
C PHE A 18 7.38 3.75 0.03
N ILE A 19 6.05 3.64 0.17
CA ILE A 19 5.39 3.36 1.45
C ILE A 19 5.82 2.00 1.99
N SER A 20 5.85 0.96 1.15
CA SER A 20 6.23 -0.40 1.57
C SER A 20 7.67 -0.49 2.06
N VAL A 21 8.60 0.21 1.40
CA VAL A 21 9.99 0.33 1.87
C VAL A 21 10.04 1.06 3.21
N GLY A 22 9.33 2.18 3.35
CA GLY A 22 9.27 2.93 4.61
C GLY A 22 8.73 2.08 5.77
N ILE A 23 7.65 1.34 5.55
CA ILE A 23 7.08 0.38 6.51
C ILE A 23 8.12 -0.67 6.86
N SER A 24 8.78 -1.27 5.86
CA SER A 24 9.73 -2.36 6.09
C SER A 24 10.91 -1.93 6.95
N ILE A 25 11.47 -0.73 6.70
CA ILE A 25 12.55 -0.16 7.52
C ILE A 25 12.06 0.06 8.95
N LEU A 26 10.89 0.72 9.12
CA LEU A 26 10.34 1.03 10.42
C LEU A 26 10.09 -0.24 11.26
N PHE A 27 9.44 -1.26 10.67
CA PHE A 27 9.16 -2.51 11.38
C PHE A 27 10.39 -3.38 11.60
N THR A 28 11.46 -3.20 10.82
CA THR A 28 12.76 -3.82 11.10
C THR A 28 13.34 -3.26 12.40
N PHE A 29 13.32 -1.94 12.58
CA PHE A 29 13.76 -1.31 13.83
C PHE A 29 12.92 -1.77 15.03
N ILE A 30 11.58 -1.79 14.89
CA ILE A 30 10.69 -2.31 15.94
C ILE A 30 11.03 -3.76 16.27
N TYR A 31 11.23 -4.60 15.25
CA TYR A 31 11.55 -6.00 15.46
C TYR A 31 12.82 -6.19 16.30
N TYR A 32 13.90 -5.47 15.97
CA TYR A 32 15.16 -5.57 16.71
C TYR A 32 15.06 -5.09 18.17
N ILE A 33 14.22 -4.09 18.46
CA ILE A 33 14.05 -3.58 19.82
C ILE A 33 13.27 -4.58 20.69
N PHE A 34 12.23 -5.21 20.14
CA PHE A 34 11.27 -6.00 20.92
C PHE A 34 11.48 -7.52 20.86
N TYR A 35 12.09 -8.07 19.81
CA TYR A 35 12.11 -9.52 19.53
C TYR A 35 13.52 -10.12 19.49
N ASN A 36 14.37 -9.73 20.45
CA ASN A 36 15.79 -10.07 20.50
C ASN A 36 16.13 -11.59 20.55
N ASN A 37 15.17 -12.48 20.89
CA ASN A 37 15.49 -13.88 21.27
C ASN A 37 14.50 -14.98 20.78
N GLY A 38 13.64 -14.74 19.78
CA GLY A 38 12.60 -15.71 19.38
C GLY A 38 12.51 -15.95 17.88
N SER A 39 12.40 -17.23 17.50
CA SER A 39 12.39 -17.88 16.18
C SER A 39 11.40 -17.36 15.10
N SER A 40 10.83 -16.17 15.21
CA SER A 40 10.10 -15.56 14.08
C SER A 40 11.10 -14.99 13.08
N SER A 41 11.03 -15.35 11.80
CA SER A 41 11.88 -14.68 10.81
C SER A 41 11.46 -13.22 10.70
N LEU A 42 12.42 -12.29 10.70
CA LEU A 42 12.23 -10.85 10.46
C LEU A 42 11.26 -10.60 9.28
N LEU A 43 11.43 -11.37 8.21
CA LEU A 43 10.65 -11.29 7.00
C LEU A 43 9.18 -11.69 7.21
N TYR A 44 8.88 -12.68 8.05
CA TYR A 44 7.49 -12.99 8.43
C TYR A 44 6.83 -11.82 9.16
N PHE A 45 7.57 -11.15 10.05
CA PHE A 45 7.08 -9.98 10.76
C PHE A 45 6.79 -8.82 9.81
N ILE A 46 7.73 -8.50 8.91
CA ILE A 46 7.55 -7.43 7.91
C ILE A 46 6.36 -7.74 6.99
N LYS A 47 6.28 -8.98 6.47
CA LYS A 47 5.19 -9.44 5.61
C LYS A 47 3.82 -9.22 6.25
N ASN A 48 3.65 -9.66 7.50
CA ASN A 48 2.37 -9.53 8.20
C ASN A 48 1.98 -8.06 8.40
N ASN A 49 2.94 -7.20 8.75
CA ASN A 49 2.68 -5.77 8.91
C ASN A 49 2.30 -5.08 7.58
N LEU A 50 2.94 -5.46 6.46
CA LEU A 50 2.52 -4.99 5.13
C LEU A 50 1.08 -5.40 4.81
N TYR A 51 0.68 -6.63 5.13
CA TYR A 51 -0.71 -7.06 4.97
C TYR A 51 -1.68 -6.30 5.85
N TYR A 52 -1.38 -6.09 7.13
CA TYR A 52 -2.26 -5.33 8.02
C TYR A 52 -2.47 -3.89 7.51
N ILE A 53 -1.40 -3.23 7.08
CA ILE A 53 -1.49 -1.85 6.56
C ILE A 53 -2.20 -1.82 5.21
N GLY A 54 -1.92 -2.77 4.32
CA GLY A 54 -2.60 -2.92 3.05
C GLY A 54 -4.10 -3.13 3.23
N CYS A 55 -4.51 -4.12 4.04
CA CYS A 55 -5.91 -4.40 4.36
C CYS A 55 -6.60 -3.21 5.02
N PHE A 56 -5.95 -2.53 5.96
CA PHE A 56 -6.51 -1.33 6.60
C PHE A 56 -6.75 -0.20 5.59
N GLY A 57 -5.82 0.02 4.65
CA GLY A 57 -6.02 0.99 3.59
C GLY A 57 -7.14 0.61 2.61
N LEU A 58 -7.36 -0.70 2.34
CA LEU A 58 -8.53 -1.16 1.58
C LEU A 58 -9.84 -0.89 2.32
N LEU A 59 -9.88 -1.07 3.64
CA LEU A 59 -11.06 -0.71 4.46
C LEU A 59 -11.34 0.79 4.39
N ILE A 60 -10.31 1.63 4.48
CA ILE A 60 -10.45 3.08 4.30
C ILE A 60 -11.00 3.41 2.91
N SER A 61 -10.46 2.77 1.87
CA SER A 61 -10.94 2.95 0.49
C SER A 61 -12.42 2.58 0.33
N SER A 62 -12.85 1.48 0.94
CA SER A 62 -14.27 1.09 0.99
C SER A 62 -15.13 2.19 1.61
N GLY A 63 -14.69 2.80 2.71
CA GLY A 63 -15.36 3.95 3.32
C GLY A 63 -15.55 5.13 2.35
N PHE A 64 -14.54 5.44 1.52
CA PHE A 64 -14.65 6.46 0.47
C PHE A 64 -15.66 6.10 -0.63
N PHE A 65 -15.87 4.82 -0.92
CA PHE A 65 -16.87 4.40 -1.91
C PHE A 65 -18.29 4.38 -1.35
N ILE A 66 -18.46 4.09 -0.06
CA ILE A 66 -19.77 4.07 0.61
C ILE A 66 -20.31 5.48 0.83
N GLN A 67 -19.45 6.44 1.17
CA GLN A 67 -19.89 7.82 1.38
C GLN A 67 -20.21 8.50 0.05
N LYS A 68 -21.49 8.80 -0.16
CA LYS A 68 -22.00 9.52 -1.35
C LYS A 68 -21.32 10.89 -1.57
N ASN A 69 -20.76 11.48 -0.51
CA ASN A 69 -20.07 12.78 -0.56
C ASN A 69 -18.55 12.67 -0.69
N ALA A 70 -17.96 11.48 -0.52
CA ALA A 70 -16.52 11.26 -0.61
C ALA A 70 -15.99 11.32 -2.05
N THR A 71 -16.87 11.19 -3.04
CA THR A 71 -16.56 11.37 -4.47
C THR A 71 -16.78 12.81 -4.95
N ARG A 72 -17.22 13.73 -4.07
CA ARG A 72 -17.31 15.16 -4.40
C ARG A 72 -15.91 15.70 -4.73
N PRO A 73 -15.82 16.71 -5.61
CA PRO A 73 -14.55 17.36 -5.90
C PRO A 73 -13.91 17.85 -4.60
N LEU A 74 -12.63 17.51 -4.42
CA LEU A 74 -11.83 17.94 -3.29
C LEU A 74 -11.75 19.47 -3.28
N LYS A 75 -11.63 20.08 -2.10
CA LYS A 75 -11.39 21.53 -1.96
C LYS A 75 -10.17 22.01 -2.78
N TYR A 76 -9.24 21.10 -3.08
CA TYR A 76 -8.04 21.32 -3.89
C TYR A 76 -8.01 20.45 -5.16
N GLN A 77 -9.15 20.30 -5.84
CA GLN A 77 -9.28 19.47 -7.04
C GLN A 77 -8.25 19.81 -8.13
N ASP A 78 -7.90 21.09 -8.31
CA ASP A 78 -6.92 21.49 -9.31
C ASP A 78 -5.50 20.98 -9.00
N SER A 79 -5.12 21.00 -7.72
CA SER A 79 -3.86 20.40 -7.27
C SER A 79 -3.88 18.88 -7.41
N TRP A 80 -5.03 18.25 -7.13
CA TRP A 80 -5.21 16.82 -7.33
C TRP A 80 -5.08 16.44 -8.81
N ASN A 81 -5.71 17.18 -9.71
CA ASN A 81 -5.67 16.94 -11.15
C ASN A 81 -4.25 17.06 -11.74
N LYS A 82 -3.34 17.82 -11.08
CA LYS A 82 -1.91 17.84 -11.43
C LYS A 82 -1.22 16.52 -11.07
N MET A 83 -1.61 15.87 -9.98
CA MET A 83 -1.05 14.59 -9.54
C MET A 83 -1.70 13.38 -10.20
N PHE A 84 -3.03 13.34 -10.28
CA PHE A 84 -3.81 12.24 -10.85
C PHE A 84 -4.83 12.78 -11.84
N SER A 85 -4.79 12.27 -13.06
CA SER A 85 -5.61 12.79 -14.16
C SER A 85 -7.06 12.30 -14.13
N LYS A 86 -7.29 11.08 -13.65
CA LYS A 86 -8.58 10.39 -13.71
C LYS A 86 -8.95 9.66 -12.43
N LEU A 87 -7.98 9.24 -11.63
CA LEU A 87 -8.26 8.56 -10.37
C LEU A 87 -8.68 9.58 -9.30
N ASN A 88 -9.78 9.30 -8.60
CA ASN A 88 -10.17 10.00 -7.39
C ASN A 88 -9.38 9.47 -6.19
N LEU A 89 -9.46 10.15 -5.04
CA LEU A 89 -8.73 9.78 -3.85
C LEU A 89 -9.02 8.34 -3.40
N GLY A 90 -10.29 7.93 -3.37
CA GLY A 90 -10.70 6.58 -2.98
C GLY A 90 -10.07 5.48 -3.83
N MET A 91 -10.04 5.66 -5.15
CA MET A 91 -9.37 4.74 -6.08
C MET A 91 -7.85 4.74 -5.92
N VAL A 92 -7.22 5.89 -5.67
CA VAL A 92 -5.77 5.96 -5.41
C VAL A 92 -5.44 5.18 -4.14
N VAL A 93 -6.18 5.40 -3.04
CA VAL A 93 -5.99 4.64 -1.79
C VAL A 93 -6.18 3.15 -2.05
N MET A 94 -7.22 2.76 -2.81
CA MET A 94 -7.46 1.36 -3.19
C MET A 94 -6.24 0.74 -3.87
N PHE A 95 -5.75 1.36 -4.95
CA PHE A 95 -4.64 0.82 -5.73
C PHE A 95 -3.34 0.81 -4.95
N VAL A 96 -3.04 1.86 -4.18
CA VAL A 96 -1.87 1.91 -3.32
C VAL A 96 -1.90 0.76 -2.31
N SER A 97 -3.04 0.54 -1.65
CA SER A 97 -3.22 -0.55 -0.70
C SER A 97 -3.11 -1.93 -1.33
N LEU A 98 -3.69 -2.14 -2.52
CA LEU A 98 -3.53 -3.38 -3.28
C LEU A 98 -2.06 -3.65 -3.61
N PHE A 99 -1.31 -2.64 -4.04
CA PHE A 99 0.12 -2.78 -4.34
C PHE A 99 0.98 -3.02 -3.10
N ILE A 100 0.62 -2.46 -1.94
CA ILE A 100 1.27 -2.80 -0.66
C ILE A 100 1.06 -4.29 -0.33
N CYS A 101 -0.18 -4.81 -0.48
CA CYS A 101 -0.44 -6.23 -0.29
C CYS A 101 0.37 -7.11 -1.27
N LEU A 102 0.52 -6.68 -2.52
CA LEU A 102 1.35 -7.37 -3.51
C LEU A 102 2.82 -7.43 -3.08
N CYS A 103 3.35 -6.37 -2.46
CA CYS A 103 4.70 -6.41 -1.88
C CYS A 103 4.80 -7.48 -0.77
N GLY A 104 3.77 -7.61 0.08
CA GLY A 104 3.68 -8.69 1.05
C GLY A 104 3.70 -10.08 0.41
N ILE A 105 2.98 -10.26 -0.70
CA ILE A 105 2.97 -11.52 -1.48
C ILE A 105 4.37 -11.85 -2.03
N VAL A 106 5.10 -10.86 -2.55
CA VAL A 106 6.47 -11.08 -3.06
C VAL A 106 7.39 -11.58 -1.94
N ILE A 107 7.29 -11.01 -0.74
CA ILE A 107 8.07 -11.47 0.43
C ILE A 107 7.65 -12.89 0.83
N GLN A 108 6.35 -13.21 0.82
CA GLN A 108 5.86 -14.57 1.10
C GLN A 108 6.43 -15.59 0.11
N LEU A 109 6.38 -15.30 -1.19
CA LEU A 109 6.90 -16.19 -2.23
C LEU A 109 8.42 -16.39 -2.09
N SER A 110 9.14 -15.33 -1.72
CA SER A 110 10.59 -15.40 -1.48
C SER A 110 10.92 -16.27 -0.28
N LEU A 111 10.09 -16.25 0.77
CA LEU A 111 10.22 -17.10 1.94
C LEU A 111 9.94 -18.57 1.61
N GLU A 112 8.88 -18.85 0.86
CA GLU A 112 8.53 -20.20 0.43
C GLU A 112 9.61 -20.79 -0.48
N ALA A 113 10.14 -20.00 -1.42
CA ALA A 113 11.22 -20.42 -2.31
C ALA A 113 12.55 -20.69 -1.58
N ALA A 114 12.79 -20.07 -0.43
CA ALA A 114 13.99 -20.29 0.37
C ALA A 114 13.94 -21.54 1.26
N ILE A 115 12.75 -22.16 1.41
CA ILE A 115 12.53 -23.37 2.21
C ILE A 115 12.63 -24.64 1.33
N ILE A 116 12.50 -24.50 0.01
CA ILE A 116 12.64 -25.56 -1.00
C ILE A 116 14.11 -25.71 -1.39
#